data_AF-A0A8J3Q495-F1
#
_entry.id   AF-A0A8J3Q495-F1
#
_cell.length_a   1.000
_cell.length_b   1.000
_cell.length_c   1.000
_cell.angle_alpha   90.00
_cell.angle_beta   90.00
_cell.angle_gamma   90.00
#
_symmetry.space_group_name_H-M   'P 1'
#
loop_
_entity.id
_entity.type
_entity.pdbx_description
1 polymer ?
#
loop_
_entity_poly.entity_id
_entity_poly.type
_entity_poly.pdbx_seq_one_letter_code
_entity_poly.pdbx_strand_id
1 'polypeptide(L)'
;MSHLGFARSLSLVAVAALVLSACGSKSDDPVKQGPVVVDGAVDMPALQRMVDTQRARSKELQEIELARLDNVLERGLWTESGLESALGGAAAADAAFDAHGKALTSKARAIGDLPMVIKPVLYVADPTIGEGMFGGAIVAFLGADRAVSASNEFTDGQGSMDLGKEMNISGSRGHVDMVLDATHESHGVTTRLIVKIGISPCPDANGRFEASAKVDVSVTKSGGSTGQKGTLDLAITGQADDDAKLASTDTEYRMQFADFANSKGGFVEVSGAMGDTKVRSATLTRSGGKANSSMQESAVGFGSLFSMIVASSVALAAEKGWQSGNCVSLKPTVSPGPKGMKPGATSTINAAPRSRIDGGPVGGSVKATLAGGGASVKPDGSKVNADATFTYTAPDAPDKTGTVALEARSRRGVAKASIDFDTKRGGYVASGGTQVKVSGTVNDLTAPFTLQGKGTGFDVVYSYTPASGTGGTYTYTGSGSGVSMQGSGTYQIAGSDPVLTLTQTGNGCVTMGGCSTTTNVITLTRAGA
;
A
#
# COMPACT_ATOMS: atom_id res chain seq x y z
N MET A 1 61.28 32.72 52.14
CA MET A 1 62.46 32.85 51.29
C MET A 1 63.06 31.46 51.09
N SER A 2 63.20 31.05 49.83
CA SER A 2 64.24 30.13 49.33
C SER A 2 64.18 28.63 49.71
N HIS A 3 63.83 27.85 48.69
CA HIS A 3 64.46 26.60 48.18
C HIS A 3 64.86 25.43 49.10
N LEU A 4 64.43 24.23 48.68
CA LEU A 4 65.10 22.90 48.59
C LEU A 4 64.01 21.82 48.69
N GLY A 5 63.94 20.71 47.94
CA GLY A 5 64.77 20.11 46.88
C GLY A 5 64.21 18.71 46.52
N PHE A 6 64.44 18.29 45.27
CA PHE A 6 64.74 16.93 44.77
C PHE A 6 64.47 15.68 45.67
N ALA A 7 63.69 14.70 45.18
CA ALA A 7 64.21 13.48 44.50
C ALA A 7 63.27 12.24 44.53
N ARG A 8 63.18 11.60 43.35
CA ARG A 8 63.10 10.14 43.03
C ARG A 8 61.86 9.26 43.29
N SER A 9 61.26 8.88 42.15
CA SER A 9 60.97 7.52 41.63
C SER A 9 60.27 6.46 42.50
N LEU A 10 59.14 5.95 42.00
CA LEU A 10 58.92 4.52 41.75
C LEU A 10 57.81 4.32 40.70
N SER A 11 58.05 3.40 39.75
CA SER A 11 57.05 2.94 38.77
C SER A 11 56.06 2.00 39.43
N LEU A 12 54.78 2.07 39.08
CA LEU A 12 53.87 0.91 39.16
C LEU A 12 52.78 1.01 38.09
N VAL A 13 52.78 0.02 37.21
CA VAL A 13 51.72 -0.32 36.25
C VAL A 13 50.52 -0.84 37.05
N ALA A 14 49.33 -0.29 36.82
CA ALA A 14 48.08 -0.87 37.31
C ALA A 14 46.97 -0.74 36.26
N VAL A 15 46.47 -1.90 35.86
CA VAL A 15 45.34 -2.18 34.99
C VAL A 15 44.07 -1.57 35.60
N ALA A 16 43.41 -0.66 34.89
CA ALA A 16 42.11 -0.13 35.28
C ALA A 16 40.99 -0.98 34.64
N ALA A 17 40.45 -1.91 35.43
CA ALA A 17 39.24 -2.65 35.12
C ALA A 17 38.01 -1.74 35.30
N LEU A 18 37.13 -1.74 34.30
CA LEU A 18 35.79 -1.14 34.31
C LEU A 18 34.92 -1.76 35.42
N VAL A 19 34.41 -0.90 36.31
CA VAL A 19 33.24 -1.20 37.16
C VAL A 19 32.27 -0.03 37.01
N LEU A 20 31.19 -0.25 36.26
CA LEU A 20 29.99 0.57 36.25
C LEU A 20 28.81 -0.34 36.54
N SER A 21 28.29 -0.26 37.77
CA SER A 21 27.06 -0.91 38.19
C SER A 21 26.28 -0.01 39.16
N ALA A 22 24.96 -0.07 39.04
CA ALA A 22 23.89 0.56 39.84
C ALA A 22 23.50 2.00 39.39
N CYS A 23 22.26 2.26 38.96
CA CYS A 23 20.98 1.84 39.55
C CYS A 23 19.89 1.51 38.52
N GLY A 24 19.04 0.51 38.83
CA GLY A 24 17.59 0.67 38.65
C GLY A 24 16.84 -0.07 37.54
N SER A 25 17.05 -1.37 37.36
CA SER A 25 16.03 -2.38 36.99
C SER A 25 16.70 -3.74 36.95
N LYS A 26 16.02 -4.82 37.39
CA LYS A 26 16.48 -6.19 37.15
C LYS A 26 16.45 -6.43 35.64
N SER A 27 17.51 -6.03 34.93
CA SER A 27 17.78 -6.57 33.59
C SER A 27 18.26 -7.99 33.81
N ASP A 28 17.62 -8.96 33.16
CA ASP A 28 18.22 -10.28 32.98
C ASP A 28 19.67 -10.08 32.52
N ASP A 29 20.62 -10.66 33.24
CA ASP A 29 22.02 -10.64 32.83
C ASP A 29 22.07 -11.09 31.36
N PRO A 30 22.69 -10.31 30.46
CA PRO A 30 22.77 -10.70 29.06
C PRO A 30 23.45 -12.06 29.03
N VAL A 31 22.68 -13.10 28.71
CA VAL A 31 23.17 -14.46 28.52
C VAL A 31 24.39 -14.33 27.63
N LYS A 32 25.57 -14.66 28.15
CA LYS A 32 26.83 -14.62 27.38
C LYS A 32 26.63 -15.53 26.17
N GLN A 33 26.36 -14.94 25.01
CA GLN A 33 26.23 -15.67 23.78
C GLN A 33 27.62 -16.19 23.43
N GLY A 34 27.75 -17.51 23.26
CA GLY A 34 28.97 -18.11 22.74
C GLY A 34 29.25 -17.62 21.31
N PRO A 35 30.49 -17.81 20.81
CA PRO A 35 30.86 -17.40 19.46
C PRO A 35 29.98 -18.09 18.41
N VAL A 36 29.62 -17.35 17.36
CA VAL A 36 28.80 -17.85 16.25
C VAL A 36 29.66 -18.56 15.19
N VAL A 37 30.96 -18.31 15.19
CA VAL A 37 31.93 -18.99 14.33
C VAL A 37 33.00 -19.63 15.21
N VAL A 38 33.19 -20.94 15.07
CA VAL A 38 34.21 -21.71 15.80
C VAL A 38 35.05 -22.45 14.77
N ASP A 39 36.35 -22.18 14.77
CA ASP A 39 37.32 -22.79 13.84
C ASP A 39 36.92 -22.64 12.35
N GLY A 40 36.32 -21.50 12.00
CA GLY A 40 35.85 -21.19 10.65
C GLY A 40 34.52 -21.85 10.25
N ALA A 41 33.90 -22.63 11.14
CA ALA A 41 32.58 -23.20 10.95
C ALA A 41 31.50 -22.39 11.70
N VAL A 42 30.30 -22.30 11.13
CA VAL A 42 29.17 -21.59 11.77
C VAL A 42 28.48 -22.49 12.80
N ASP A 43 28.39 -22.03 14.04
CA ASP A 43 27.57 -22.63 15.10
C ASP A 43 26.09 -22.23 14.88
N MET A 44 25.36 -23.09 14.16
CA MET A 44 23.94 -22.87 13.84
C MET A 44 23.05 -22.71 15.09
N PRO A 45 23.18 -23.51 16.16
CA PRO A 45 22.48 -23.24 17.42
C PRO A 45 22.77 -21.86 18.04
N ALA A 46 24.03 -21.40 18.04
CA ALA A 46 24.37 -20.07 18.53
C ALA A 46 23.77 -18.96 17.66
N LEU A 47 23.85 -19.12 16.33
CA LEU A 47 23.24 -18.21 15.37
C LEU A 47 21.72 -18.12 15.54
N GLN A 48 21.05 -19.27 15.71
CA GLN A 48 19.61 -19.31 15.94
C GLN A 48 19.23 -18.59 17.24
N ARG A 49 19.96 -18.79 18.34
CA ARG A 49 19.71 -18.07 19.60
C ARG A 49 19.84 -16.56 19.44
N MET A 50 20.82 -16.11 18.67
CA MET A 50 20.97 -14.68 18.37
C MET A 50 19.80 -14.15 17.55
N VAL A 51 19.37 -14.88 16.51
CA VAL A 51 18.17 -14.54 15.72
C VAL A 51 16.92 -14.50 16.60
N ASP A 52 16.68 -15.51 17.44
CA ASP A 52 15.54 -15.56 18.36
C ASP A 52 15.55 -14.38 19.34
N THR A 53 16.74 -14.04 19.86
CA THR A 53 16.93 -12.89 20.76
C THR A 53 16.58 -11.59 20.05
N GLN A 54 16.93 -11.42 18.78
CA GLN A 54 16.53 -10.23 18.01
C GLN A 54 15.03 -10.22 17.73
N ARG A 55 14.44 -11.34 17.30
CA ARG A 55 12.99 -11.43 17.01
C ARG A 55 12.13 -11.13 18.23
N ALA A 56 12.60 -11.46 19.42
CA ALA A 56 11.89 -11.17 20.67
C ALA A 56 11.87 -9.68 21.04
N ARG A 57 12.70 -8.84 20.42
CA ARG A 57 12.74 -7.39 20.66
C ARG A 57 11.62 -6.68 19.88
N SER A 58 11.21 -5.51 20.37
CA SER A 58 10.36 -4.62 19.57
C SER A 58 11.09 -4.20 18.29
N LYS A 59 10.34 -3.78 17.27
CA LYS A 59 10.93 -3.34 16.00
C LYS A 59 11.96 -2.22 16.20
N GLU A 60 11.65 -1.26 17.06
CA GLU A 60 12.53 -0.14 17.38
C GLU A 60 13.84 -0.63 18.03
N LEU A 61 13.75 -1.61 18.93
CA LEU A 61 14.92 -2.21 19.57
C LEU A 61 15.74 -3.10 18.62
N GLN A 62 15.10 -3.74 17.65
CA GLN A 62 15.79 -4.46 16.58
C GLN A 62 16.60 -3.49 15.71
N GLU A 63 15.98 -2.38 15.29
CA GLU A 63 16.65 -1.34 14.49
C GLU A 63 17.85 -0.73 15.22
N ILE A 64 17.69 -0.39 16.51
CA ILE A 64 18.79 0.14 17.34
C ILE A 64 19.94 -0.86 17.44
N GLU A 65 19.64 -2.13 17.65
CA GLU A 65 20.67 -3.16 17.83
C GLU A 65 21.38 -3.50 16.51
N LEU A 66 20.68 -3.46 15.38
CA LEU A 66 21.33 -3.58 14.07
C LEU A 66 22.23 -2.39 13.76
N ALA A 67 21.78 -1.16 14.02
CA ALA A 67 22.61 0.03 13.86
C ALA A 67 23.90 -0.09 14.67
N ARG A 68 23.79 -0.59 15.91
CA ARG A 68 24.94 -0.84 16.78
C ARG A 68 25.90 -1.87 16.19
N LEU A 69 25.37 -3.00 15.71
CA LEU A 69 26.20 -4.07 15.12
C LEU A 69 26.89 -3.61 13.82
N ASP A 70 26.19 -2.84 12.97
CA ASP A 70 26.77 -2.25 11.76
C ASP A 70 27.89 -1.27 12.09
N ASN A 71 27.68 -0.36 13.05
CA ASN A 71 28.71 0.60 13.46
C ASN A 71 29.98 -0.09 13.97
N VAL A 72 29.82 -1.17 14.77
CA VAL A 72 30.96 -1.97 15.25
C VAL A 72 31.69 -2.65 14.10
N LEU A 73 30.95 -3.30 13.20
CA LEU A 73 31.51 -3.97 12.03
C LEU A 73 32.24 -2.97 11.13
N GLU A 74 31.60 -1.86 10.79
CA GLU A 74 32.11 -0.87 9.86
C GLU A 74 33.34 -0.15 10.39
N ARG A 75 33.35 0.28 11.66
CA ARG A 75 34.56 0.88 12.26
C ARG A 75 35.71 -0.12 12.31
N GLY A 76 35.43 -1.40 12.63
CA GLY A 76 36.42 -2.47 12.54
C GLY A 76 37.02 -2.60 11.13
N LEU A 77 36.19 -2.58 10.09
CA LEU A 77 36.63 -2.63 8.70
C LEU A 77 37.43 -1.37 8.29
N TRP A 78 37.08 -0.18 8.77
CA TRP A 78 37.85 1.04 8.53
C TRP A 78 39.25 0.99 9.14
N THR A 79 39.38 0.38 10.32
CA THR A 79 40.67 0.15 10.96
C THR A 79 41.50 -0.89 10.18
N GLU A 80 40.91 -2.04 9.85
CA GLU A 80 41.60 -3.15 9.16
C GLU A 80 42.01 -2.79 7.72
N SER A 81 41.16 -2.05 7.00
CA SER A 81 41.46 -1.49 5.67
C SER A 81 42.55 -0.41 5.69
N GLY A 82 42.97 0.07 6.86
CA GLY A 82 43.90 1.18 6.99
C GLY A 82 43.30 2.53 6.57
N LEU A 83 42.00 2.61 6.31
CA LEU A 83 41.30 3.86 6.02
C LEU A 83 41.44 4.84 7.18
N GLU A 84 41.30 4.36 8.42
CA GLU A 84 41.50 5.19 9.62
C GLU A 84 42.89 5.84 9.65
N SER A 85 43.94 5.06 9.42
CA SER A 85 45.31 5.59 9.35
C SER A 85 45.47 6.58 8.20
N ALA A 86 44.84 6.32 7.06
CA ALA A 86 44.89 7.18 5.89
C ALA A 86 44.14 8.52 6.10
N LEU A 87 43.16 8.57 7.00
CA LEU A 87 42.43 9.78 7.41
C LEU A 87 43.15 10.59 8.50
N GLY A 88 44.23 10.05 9.09
CA GLY A 88 44.98 10.71 10.16
C GLY A 88 44.66 10.21 11.56
N GLY A 89 44.05 9.03 11.70
CA GLY A 89 43.81 8.35 12.97
C GLY A 89 42.33 8.33 13.38
N ALA A 90 42.05 7.66 14.51
CA ALA A 90 40.70 7.39 15.02
C ALA A 90 39.78 8.61 15.06
N ALA A 91 40.23 9.74 15.60
CA ALA A 91 39.39 10.93 15.74
C ALA A 91 38.93 11.50 14.38
N ALA A 92 39.80 11.49 13.36
CA ALA A 92 39.43 11.94 12.01
C ALA A 92 38.48 10.93 11.34
N ALA A 93 38.70 9.64 11.57
CA ALA A 93 37.81 8.58 11.08
C ALA A 93 36.43 8.65 11.72
N ASP A 94 36.33 8.87 13.04
CA ASP A 94 35.05 9.00 13.75
C ASP A 94 34.29 10.25 13.27
N ALA A 95 34.99 11.38 13.11
CA ALA A 95 34.38 12.60 12.56
C ALA A 95 33.90 12.43 11.12
N ALA A 96 34.66 11.69 10.30
CA ALA A 96 34.23 11.32 8.97
C ALA A 96 32.98 10.45 9.06
N PHE A 97 32.98 9.35 9.82
CA PHE A 97 31.85 8.43 10.03
C PHE A 97 30.55 9.15 10.46
N ASP A 98 30.62 9.89 11.58
CA ASP A 98 30.04 11.22 11.82
C ASP A 98 29.17 11.84 10.72
N ALA A 99 29.86 12.60 9.87
CA ALA A 99 29.24 13.46 8.87
C ALA A 99 28.36 12.70 7.88
N HIS A 100 28.72 11.45 7.66
CA HIS A 100 28.44 10.65 6.49
C HIS A 100 27.21 9.77 6.78
N GLY A 101 27.16 9.16 7.97
CA GLY A 101 25.93 8.57 8.51
C GLY A 101 24.79 9.58 8.71
N LYS A 102 25.09 10.86 9.03
CA LYS A 102 24.07 11.93 9.05
C LYS A 102 23.49 12.22 7.66
N ALA A 103 24.34 12.25 6.62
CA ALA A 103 23.92 12.47 5.25
C ALA A 103 22.98 11.36 4.76
N LEU A 104 23.32 10.09 5.01
CA LEU A 104 22.46 8.95 4.66
C LEU A 104 21.16 8.94 5.45
N THR A 105 21.20 9.23 6.76
CA THR A 105 19.98 9.36 7.58
C THR A 105 19.02 10.39 7.00
N SER A 106 19.54 11.54 6.56
CA SER A 106 18.73 12.56 5.91
C SER A 106 18.12 12.08 4.59
N LYS A 107 18.87 11.32 3.79
CA LYS A 107 18.38 10.74 2.53
C LYS A 107 17.31 9.68 2.79
N ALA A 108 17.52 8.76 3.73
CA ALA A 108 16.54 7.75 4.10
C ALA A 108 15.23 8.37 4.60
N ARG A 109 15.28 9.43 5.41
CA ARG A 109 14.10 10.19 5.84
C ARG A 109 13.33 10.84 4.69
N ALA A 110 13.99 11.17 3.58
CA ALA A 110 13.32 11.71 2.40
C ALA A 110 12.53 10.65 1.61
N ILE A 111 12.79 9.35 1.83
CA ILE A 111 12.14 8.24 1.11
C ILE A 111 10.71 7.97 1.62
N GLY A 112 10.38 8.34 2.87
CA GLY A 112 9.02 8.13 3.39
C GLY A 112 8.63 8.99 4.59
N ASP A 113 7.31 9.21 4.74
CA ASP A 113 6.65 9.89 5.87
C ASP A 113 6.66 9.06 7.17
N LEU A 114 7.33 7.90 7.20
CA LEU A 114 7.43 7.08 8.39
C LEU A 114 8.52 7.67 9.32
N PRO A 115 8.18 8.03 10.57
CA PRO A 115 9.19 8.34 11.55
C PRO A 115 9.94 7.04 11.85
N MET A 116 11.08 6.82 11.21
CA MET A 116 12.10 5.95 11.78
C MET A 116 12.53 6.62 13.07
N VAL A 117 11.96 6.18 14.18
CA VAL A 117 12.31 6.63 15.51
C VAL A 117 13.61 5.93 15.89
N ILE A 118 14.71 6.34 15.28
CA ILE A 118 16.05 6.07 15.82
C ILE A 118 16.15 6.97 17.05
N LYS A 119 15.68 6.45 18.18
CA LYS A 119 15.79 7.14 19.46
C LYS A 119 17.25 7.04 19.91
N PRO A 120 17.93 8.18 20.16
CA PRO A 120 19.31 8.20 20.63
C PRO A 120 19.35 7.74 22.08
N VAL A 121 19.37 6.43 22.32
CA VAL A 121 19.47 5.90 23.68
C VAL A 121 20.54 4.83 23.69
N LEU A 122 21.71 5.24 24.20
CA LEU A 122 22.87 4.46 24.70
C LEU A 122 24.21 4.56 23.96
N TYR A 123 24.40 5.54 23.06
CA TYR A 123 25.75 5.95 22.63
C TYR A 123 25.94 7.46 22.78
N VAL A 124 27.15 7.84 23.17
CA VAL A 124 27.55 9.21 23.47
C VAL A 124 27.56 10.00 22.15
N ALA A 125 26.70 11.01 22.04
CA ALA A 125 26.40 11.82 20.84
C ALA A 125 25.64 11.08 19.71
N ASP A 126 24.66 11.76 19.11
CA ASP A 126 23.68 11.26 18.11
C ASP A 126 24.13 10.05 17.26
N PRO A 127 23.44 8.89 17.34
CA PRO A 127 23.85 7.72 16.58
C PRO A 127 23.65 7.98 15.08
N THR A 128 24.78 8.02 14.38
CA THR A 128 24.87 7.89 12.94
C THR A 128 24.47 6.47 12.54
N ILE A 129 23.74 6.34 11.42
CA ILE A 129 23.28 5.05 10.86
C ILE A 129 24.44 4.16 10.38
N GLY A 130 25.69 4.56 10.55
CA GLY A 130 26.79 3.97 9.78
C GLY A 130 26.62 4.25 8.30
N GLU A 131 27.73 4.32 7.59
CA GLU A 131 27.73 4.47 6.13
C GLU A 131 27.62 3.15 5.38
N GLY A 132 27.68 2.08 6.15
CA GLY A 132 27.78 0.73 5.70
C GLY A 132 26.46 0.16 5.23
N MET A 133 26.37 -1.14 5.47
CA MET A 133 25.27 -1.95 4.98
C MET A 133 23.95 -1.59 5.66
N PHE A 134 23.95 -1.12 6.91
CA PHE A 134 22.73 -0.74 7.62
C PHE A 134 21.99 0.44 7.00
N GLY A 135 22.71 1.47 6.54
CA GLY A 135 22.12 2.56 5.75
C GLY A 135 21.44 2.04 4.48
N GLY A 136 22.07 1.10 3.80
CA GLY A 136 21.47 0.38 2.66
C GLY A 136 20.26 -0.48 3.02
N ALA A 137 20.26 -1.14 4.19
CA ALA A 137 19.10 -1.90 4.71
C ALA A 137 17.89 -1.01 4.89
N ILE A 138 18.12 0.14 5.51
CA ILE A 138 17.07 1.09 5.84
C ILE A 138 16.44 1.62 4.56
N VAL A 139 17.27 1.94 3.56
CA VAL A 139 16.78 2.31 2.23
C VAL A 139 16.00 1.14 1.62
N ALA A 140 16.48 -0.10 1.72
CA ALA A 140 15.76 -1.27 1.23
C ALA A 140 14.40 -1.45 1.93
N PHE A 141 14.37 -1.23 3.25
CA PHE A 141 13.17 -1.29 4.09
C PHE A 141 12.12 -0.26 3.65
N LEU A 142 12.48 1.03 3.68
CA LEU A 142 11.57 2.13 3.34
C LEU A 142 11.20 2.10 1.86
N GLY A 143 12.19 1.75 1.04
CA GLY A 143 12.05 1.61 -0.39
C GLY A 143 11.02 0.56 -0.80
N ALA A 144 10.98 -0.58 -0.12
CA ALA A 144 10.01 -1.63 -0.40
C ALA A 144 8.55 -1.17 -0.17
N ASP A 145 8.24 -0.52 0.96
CA ASP A 145 6.89 -0.01 1.24
C ASP A 145 6.48 1.07 0.23
N ARG A 146 7.41 1.95 -0.16
CA ARG A 146 7.17 2.97 -1.19
C ARG A 146 7.00 2.37 -2.58
N ALA A 147 7.81 1.39 -2.96
CA ALA A 147 7.73 0.69 -4.24
C ALA A 147 6.40 -0.05 -4.39
N VAL A 148 5.98 -0.79 -3.36
CA VAL A 148 4.66 -1.46 -3.35
C VAL A 148 3.54 -0.43 -3.41
N SER A 149 3.62 0.67 -2.67
CA SER A 149 2.61 1.73 -2.72
C SER A 149 2.53 2.39 -4.11
N ALA A 150 3.67 2.68 -4.74
CA ALA A 150 3.73 3.24 -6.09
C ALA A 150 3.15 2.28 -7.15
N SER A 151 3.30 0.96 -6.95
CA SER A 151 2.71 -0.05 -7.82
C SER A 151 1.18 0.06 -7.95
N ASN A 152 0.51 0.66 -6.97
CA ASN A 152 -0.94 0.89 -6.98
C ASN A 152 -1.35 1.99 -7.96
N GLU A 153 -0.45 2.93 -8.25
CA GLU A 153 -0.65 4.04 -9.18
C GLU A 153 -0.29 3.66 -10.61
N PHE A 154 0.46 2.57 -10.79
CA PHE A 154 0.88 2.12 -12.11
C PHE A 154 -0.30 1.52 -12.89
N THR A 155 -0.41 1.96 -14.15
CA THR A 155 -1.32 1.36 -15.12
C THR A 155 -0.70 0.10 -15.70
N ASP A 156 -1.55 -0.72 -16.34
CA ASP A 156 -1.10 -1.95 -16.98
C ASP A 156 -0.21 -1.59 -18.19
N GLY A 157 1.11 -1.77 -18.06
CA GLY A 157 2.04 -1.65 -19.19
C GLY A 157 3.33 -0.86 -18.97
N GLN A 158 3.45 0.02 -17.97
CA GLN A 158 4.68 0.54 -17.34
C GLN A 158 4.40 1.86 -16.58
N GLY A 159 5.14 2.12 -15.50
CA GLY A 159 5.15 3.38 -14.76
C GLY A 159 6.55 3.72 -14.25
N SER A 160 6.84 5.01 -14.05
CA SER A 160 8.11 5.48 -13.48
C SER A 160 7.89 6.66 -12.52
N MET A 161 8.31 6.45 -11.28
CA MET A 161 8.50 7.33 -10.13
C MET A 161 9.91 7.94 -10.01
N ASP A 162 10.18 9.18 -10.42
CA ASP A 162 11.43 9.85 -9.99
C ASP A 162 11.24 10.52 -8.63
N LEU A 163 12.02 10.11 -7.64
CA LEU A 163 11.95 10.61 -6.26
C LEU A 163 13.20 11.44 -5.87
N GLY A 164 13.93 11.90 -6.88
CA GLY A 164 15.15 12.69 -6.76
C GLY A 164 16.17 12.31 -7.82
N LYS A 165 17.35 12.95 -7.81
CA LYS A 165 18.42 12.67 -8.79
C LYS A 165 19.03 11.27 -8.64
N GLU A 166 18.88 10.65 -7.48
CA GLU A 166 19.57 9.42 -7.09
C GLU A 166 18.61 8.23 -6.95
N MET A 167 17.30 8.45 -7.05
CA MET A 167 16.29 7.43 -6.75
C MET A 167 15.20 7.37 -7.82
N ASN A 168 15.06 6.20 -8.42
CA ASN A 168 14.03 5.90 -9.41
C ASN A 168 13.26 4.65 -9.00
N ILE A 169 11.94 4.70 -9.14
CA ILE A 169 11.04 3.55 -9.06
C ILE A 169 10.47 3.34 -10.45
N SER A 170 10.53 2.14 -11.00
CA SER A 170 9.94 1.83 -12.30
C SER A 170 9.30 0.45 -12.29
N GLY A 171 8.47 0.14 -13.28
CA GLY A 171 7.92 -1.19 -13.44
C GLY A 171 6.46 -1.15 -13.84
N SER A 172 5.67 -2.09 -13.33
CA SER A 172 4.27 -2.32 -13.64
C SER A 172 3.53 -2.73 -12.37
N ARG A 173 2.21 -2.96 -12.48
CA ARG A 173 1.42 -3.54 -11.38
C ARG A 173 1.93 -4.92 -10.93
N GLY A 174 2.49 -5.72 -11.85
CA GLY A 174 2.95 -7.08 -11.56
C GLY A 174 4.37 -7.15 -11.01
N HIS A 175 5.20 -6.14 -11.25
CA HIS A 175 6.59 -6.09 -10.83
C HIS A 175 7.09 -4.66 -10.76
N VAL A 176 7.70 -4.28 -9.64
CA VAL A 176 8.28 -2.95 -9.43
C VAL A 176 9.75 -3.07 -9.04
N ASP A 177 10.56 -2.31 -9.75
CA ASP A 177 11.97 -2.09 -9.47
C ASP A 177 12.15 -0.74 -8.79
N MET A 178 13.02 -0.70 -7.78
CA MET A 178 13.53 0.53 -7.18
C MET A 178 15.04 0.51 -7.26
N VAL A 179 15.63 1.62 -7.69
CA VAL A 179 17.07 1.83 -7.72
C VAL A 179 17.41 3.12 -6.99
N LEU A 180 18.26 3.02 -5.98
CA LEU A 180 19.01 4.14 -5.40
C LEU A 180 20.48 4.01 -5.84
N ASP A 181 21.08 5.06 -6.36
CA ASP A 181 22.54 5.18 -6.57
C ASP A 181 22.97 6.54 -6.02
N ALA A 182 23.44 6.54 -4.77
CA ALA A 182 23.86 7.72 -4.04
C ALA A 182 25.38 7.72 -3.87
N THR A 183 26.02 8.83 -4.19
CA THR A 183 27.45 9.07 -3.89
C THR A 183 27.57 10.30 -3.02
N HIS A 184 28.31 10.19 -1.92
CA HIS A 184 28.60 11.27 -1.01
C HIS A 184 30.11 11.38 -0.78
N GLU A 185 30.63 12.61 -0.77
CA GLU A 185 32.02 12.89 -0.49
C GLU A 185 32.10 13.94 0.63
N SER A 186 32.81 13.60 1.70
CA SER A 186 32.91 14.43 2.90
C SER A 186 34.13 14.00 3.73
N HIS A 187 34.81 14.95 4.37
CA HIS A 187 35.92 14.68 5.30
C HIS A 187 37.01 13.74 4.76
N GLY A 188 37.29 13.81 3.44
CA GLY A 188 38.31 12.97 2.79
C GLY A 188 37.89 11.51 2.56
N VAL A 189 36.60 11.21 2.68
CA VAL A 189 36.01 9.89 2.37
C VAL A 189 34.94 10.06 1.29
N THR A 190 34.97 9.17 0.30
CA THR A 190 33.92 8.98 -0.70
C THR A 190 33.18 7.69 -0.43
N THR A 191 31.87 7.81 -0.24
CA THR A 191 30.95 6.69 -0.02
C THR A 191 29.97 6.61 -1.17
N ARG A 192 29.80 5.40 -1.71
CA ARG A 192 28.79 5.10 -2.72
C ARG A 192 27.89 3.97 -2.23
N LEU A 193 26.60 4.23 -2.24
CA LEU A 193 25.55 3.31 -1.85
C LEU A 193 24.65 3.05 -3.07
N ILE A 194 24.58 1.81 -3.51
CA ILE A 194 23.64 1.36 -4.54
C ILE A 194 22.68 0.38 -3.90
N VAL A 195 21.38 0.68 -3.95
CA VAL A 195 20.33 -0.24 -3.51
C VAL A 195 19.44 -0.54 -4.71
N LYS A 196 19.23 -1.82 -4.99
CA LYS A 196 18.30 -2.30 -6.01
C LYS A 196 17.30 -3.21 -5.34
N ILE A 197 16.01 -2.96 -5.55
CA ILE A 197 14.94 -3.80 -5.02
C ILE A 197 14.05 -4.16 -6.20
N GLY A 198 13.75 -5.44 -6.38
CA GLY A 198 12.72 -5.89 -7.31
C GLY A 198 11.63 -6.60 -6.52
N ILE A 199 10.38 -6.20 -6.64
CA ILE A 199 9.25 -6.79 -5.90
C ILE A 199 8.16 -7.13 -6.90
N SER A 200 7.65 -8.36 -6.84
CA SER A 200 6.38 -8.74 -7.47
C SER A 200 5.27 -8.66 -6.42
N PRO A 201 4.59 -7.50 -6.27
CA PRO A 201 3.67 -7.25 -5.17
C PRO A 201 2.38 -8.08 -5.26
N CYS A 202 2.13 -8.73 -6.40
CA CYS A 202 0.98 -9.57 -6.62
C CYS A 202 1.38 -11.04 -6.67
N PRO A 203 0.86 -11.89 -5.75
CA PRO A 203 1.14 -13.31 -5.79
C PRO A 203 0.65 -13.98 -7.09
N ASP A 204 1.37 -15.01 -7.51
CA ASP A 204 1.01 -15.84 -8.66
C ASP A 204 -0.26 -16.67 -8.41
N ALA A 205 -0.65 -17.51 -9.36
CA ALA A 205 -1.85 -18.35 -9.23
C ALA A 205 -1.79 -19.35 -8.05
N ASN A 206 -0.58 -19.69 -7.58
CA ASN A 206 -0.36 -20.57 -6.44
C ASN A 206 -0.27 -19.80 -5.12
N GLY A 207 -0.26 -18.47 -5.15
CA GLY A 207 -0.05 -17.61 -3.98
C GLY A 207 1.40 -17.31 -3.67
N ARG A 208 2.33 -17.62 -4.59
CA ARG A 208 3.75 -17.32 -4.41
C ARG A 208 4.03 -15.87 -4.80
N PHE A 209 4.75 -15.14 -3.96
CA PHE A 209 5.35 -13.86 -4.33
C PHE A 209 6.87 -13.96 -4.28
N GLU A 210 7.53 -13.07 -5.01
CA GLU A 210 8.98 -13.00 -5.10
C GLU A 210 9.43 -11.56 -4.92
N ALA A 211 10.55 -11.39 -4.22
CA ALA A 211 11.25 -10.14 -4.11
C ALA A 211 12.75 -10.38 -4.08
N SER A 212 13.52 -9.37 -4.44
CA SER A 212 14.96 -9.37 -4.32
C SER A 212 15.42 -8.02 -3.82
N ALA A 213 16.52 -8.01 -3.08
CA ALA A 213 17.19 -6.78 -2.69
C ALA A 213 18.69 -6.97 -2.85
N LYS A 214 19.34 -5.99 -3.46
CA LYS A 214 20.77 -5.91 -3.59
C LYS A 214 21.26 -4.60 -3.02
N VAL A 215 22.21 -4.67 -2.10
CA VAL A 215 22.85 -3.52 -1.48
C VAL A 215 24.34 -3.61 -1.76
N ASP A 216 24.86 -2.68 -2.55
CA ASP A 216 26.30 -2.49 -2.74
C ASP A 216 26.73 -1.22 -2.01
N VAL A 217 27.74 -1.33 -1.16
CA VAL A 217 28.37 -0.21 -0.46
C VAL A 217 29.85 -0.19 -0.81
N SER A 218 30.38 0.99 -1.11
CA SER A 218 31.84 1.19 -1.16
C SER A 218 32.21 2.46 -0.41
N VAL A 219 33.18 2.35 0.48
CA VAL A 219 33.74 3.48 1.24
C VAL A 219 35.23 3.56 0.91
N THR A 220 35.69 4.71 0.45
CA THR A 220 37.07 4.90 -0.02
C THR A 220 37.62 6.23 0.45
N LYS A 221 38.94 6.33 0.65
CA LYS A 221 39.59 7.64 0.80
C LYS A 221 39.40 8.45 -0.48
N SER A 222 38.93 9.69 -0.36
CA SER A 222 38.78 10.62 -1.49
C SER A 222 40.09 10.71 -2.28
N GLY A 223 40.01 10.39 -3.58
CA GLY A 223 41.17 10.40 -4.48
C GLY A 223 42.25 9.35 -4.19
N GLY A 224 41.96 8.35 -3.34
CA GLY A 224 42.88 7.28 -2.95
C GLY A 224 42.43 5.89 -3.39
N SER A 225 43.23 4.88 -3.05
CA SER A 225 42.98 3.45 -3.32
C SER A 225 42.80 2.62 -2.05
N THR A 226 42.58 3.28 -0.90
CA THR A 226 42.34 2.63 0.39
C THR A 226 40.85 2.67 0.71
N GLY A 227 40.27 1.54 1.07
CA GLY A 227 38.84 1.49 1.41
C GLY A 227 38.29 0.08 1.58
N GLN A 228 36.97 -0.01 1.45
CA GLN A 228 36.21 -1.24 1.59
C GLN A 228 35.03 -1.28 0.61
N LYS A 229 34.57 -2.50 0.33
CA LYS A 229 33.35 -2.78 -0.41
C LYS A 229 32.55 -3.87 0.30
N GLY A 230 31.26 -3.64 0.47
CA GLY A 230 30.26 -4.60 0.92
C GLY A 230 29.24 -4.86 -0.18
N THR A 231 28.80 -6.10 -0.34
CA THR A 231 27.64 -6.46 -1.17
C THR A 231 26.76 -7.41 -0.39
N LEU A 232 25.46 -7.16 -0.38
CA LEU A 232 24.44 -8.09 0.08
C LEU A 232 23.44 -8.32 -1.04
N ASP A 233 23.26 -9.58 -1.40
CA ASP A 233 22.22 -10.05 -2.30
C ASP A 233 21.20 -10.84 -1.47
N LEU A 234 19.91 -10.51 -1.61
CA LEU A 234 18.78 -11.20 -0.99
C LEU A 234 17.82 -11.67 -2.09
N ALA A 235 17.41 -12.93 -2.01
CA ALA A 235 16.28 -13.47 -2.74
C ALA A 235 15.21 -13.90 -1.73
N ILE A 236 14.04 -13.30 -1.82
CA ILE A 236 12.92 -13.49 -0.89
C ILE A 236 11.78 -14.13 -1.68
N THR A 237 11.26 -15.22 -1.16
CA THR A 237 10.04 -15.85 -1.66
C THR A 237 9.06 -15.97 -0.51
N GLY A 238 7.77 -15.91 -0.80
CA GLY A 238 6.80 -16.25 0.24
C GLY A 238 5.47 -16.66 -0.34
N GLN A 239 4.60 -17.07 0.55
CA GLN A 239 3.36 -17.77 0.24
C GLN A 239 2.20 -17.05 0.92
N ALA A 240 1.21 -16.65 0.14
CA ALA A 240 -0.06 -16.17 0.64
C ALA A 240 -1.04 -17.35 0.82
N ASP A 241 -1.85 -17.28 1.88
CA ASP A 241 -2.97 -18.20 2.12
C ASP A 241 -4.26 -17.75 1.43
N ASP A 242 -5.32 -18.56 1.56
CA ASP A 242 -6.63 -18.30 0.95
C ASP A 242 -7.33 -17.04 1.48
N ASP A 243 -6.82 -16.43 2.55
CA ASP A 243 -7.31 -15.19 3.17
C ASP A 243 -6.45 -13.96 2.84
N ALA A 244 -5.50 -14.13 1.90
CA ALA A 244 -4.50 -13.14 1.49
C ALA A 244 -3.55 -12.74 2.64
N LYS A 245 -3.31 -13.64 3.60
CA LYS A 245 -2.32 -13.48 4.66
C LYS A 245 -1.01 -14.16 4.29
N LEU A 246 0.09 -13.58 4.74
CA LEU A 246 1.39 -14.19 4.60
C LEU A 246 1.45 -15.46 5.46
N ALA A 247 1.53 -16.62 4.80
CA ALA A 247 1.60 -17.94 5.42
C ALA A 247 3.04 -18.36 5.74
N SER A 248 3.96 -18.04 4.82
CA SER A 248 5.39 -18.30 5.01
C SER A 248 6.26 -17.40 4.14
N THR A 249 7.50 -17.21 4.57
CA THR A 249 8.56 -16.49 3.89
C THR A 249 9.85 -17.28 3.98
N ASP A 250 10.55 -17.37 2.87
CA ASP A 250 11.86 -17.95 2.73
C ASP A 250 12.81 -16.92 2.12
N THR A 251 14.03 -16.87 2.63
CA THR A 251 15.04 -15.90 2.23
C THR A 251 16.36 -16.59 2.05
N GLU A 252 16.96 -16.42 0.87
CA GLU A 252 18.35 -16.76 0.62
C GLU A 252 19.15 -15.46 0.61
N TYR A 253 20.34 -15.50 1.21
CA TYR A 253 21.22 -14.35 1.26
C TYR A 253 22.66 -14.72 0.90
N ARG A 254 23.34 -13.75 0.30
CA ARG A 254 24.78 -13.78 0.06
C ARG A 254 25.37 -12.45 0.42
N MET A 255 26.36 -12.46 1.31
CA MET A 255 27.03 -11.27 1.80
C MET A 255 28.52 -11.37 1.51
N GLN A 256 29.11 -10.30 1.00
CA GLN A 256 30.52 -10.19 0.69
C GLN A 256 31.07 -8.91 1.30
N PHE A 257 32.18 -9.01 2.01
CA PHE A 257 32.99 -7.89 2.44
C PHE A 257 34.39 -8.07 1.89
N ALA A 258 34.95 -6.99 1.36
CA ALA A 258 36.34 -6.92 0.98
C ALA A 258 36.90 -5.56 1.40
N ASP A 259 38.05 -5.55 2.06
CA ASP A 259 38.84 -4.35 2.21
C ASP A 259 39.95 -4.32 1.14
N PHE A 260 40.45 -3.12 0.86
CA PHE A 260 41.57 -2.93 -0.04
C PHE A 260 42.48 -1.85 0.53
N ALA A 261 43.63 -2.30 1.03
CA ALA A 261 44.74 -1.47 1.46
C ALA A 261 45.98 -1.85 0.65
N ASN A 262 46.35 -1.07 -0.36
CA ASN A 262 47.58 -1.29 -1.14
C ASN A 262 47.77 -2.76 -1.61
N SER A 263 46.70 -3.42 -2.10
CA SER A 263 46.70 -4.81 -2.59
C SER A 263 46.90 -5.93 -1.54
N LYS A 264 46.75 -5.66 -0.23
CA LYS A 264 46.89 -6.66 0.86
C LYS A 264 45.61 -6.87 1.69
N GLY A 265 44.45 -6.68 1.07
CA GLY A 265 43.18 -6.64 1.80
C GLY A 265 42.64 -7.99 2.23
N GLY A 266 41.76 -7.98 3.23
CA GLY A 266 40.94 -9.12 3.65
C GLY A 266 39.67 -9.24 2.83
N PHE A 267 39.13 -10.46 2.75
CA PHE A 267 37.78 -10.69 2.25
C PHE A 267 37.06 -11.75 3.08
N VAL A 268 35.75 -11.60 3.20
CA VAL A 268 34.82 -12.55 3.84
C VAL A 268 33.57 -12.66 2.98
N GLU A 269 33.13 -13.88 2.71
CA GLU A 269 31.90 -14.18 2.00
C GLU A 269 31.08 -15.18 2.81
N VAL A 270 29.83 -14.82 3.07
CA VAL A 270 28.86 -15.63 3.80
C VAL A 270 27.64 -15.86 2.90
N SER A 271 27.12 -17.07 2.89
CA SER A 271 25.83 -17.39 2.29
C SER A 271 24.95 -18.11 3.29
N GLY A 272 23.64 -17.98 3.16
CA GLY A 272 22.72 -18.67 4.05
C GLY A 272 21.28 -18.62 3.56
N ALA A 273 20.43 -19.34 4.28
CA ALA A 273 19.00 -19.38 4.04
C ALA A 273 18.24 -19.33 5.37
N MET A 274 17.10 -18.66 5.37
CA MET A 274 16.21 -18.54 6.52
C MET A 274 14.77 -18.74 6.09
N GLY A 275 13.99 -19.42 6.92
CA GLY A 275 12.53 -19.36 6.86
C GLY A 275 11.98 -18.36 7.88
N ASP A 276 10.67 -18.35 8.06
CA ASP A 276 9.95 -17.40 8.94
C ASP A 276 10.56 -17.17 10.32
N THR A 277 11.01 -18.26 10.95
CA THR A 277 11.49 -18.25 12.34
C THR A 277 12.83 -18.95 12.53
N LYS A 278 13.32 -19.65 11.51
CA LYS A 278 14.49 -20.54 11.65
C LYS A 278 15.53 -20.24 10.60
N VAL A 279 16.78 -20.17 11.05
CA VAL A 279 17.95 -20.20 10.19
C VAL A 279 18.08 -21.63 9.67
N ARG A 280 17.97 -21.79 8.34
CA ARG A 280 18.06 -23.10 7.68
C ARG A 280 19.52 -23.45 7.38
N SER A 281 20.30 -22.46 6.98
CA SER A 281 21.73 -22.61 6.72
C SER A 281 22.45 -21.27 6.86
N ALA A 282 23.73 -21.34 7.22
CA ALA A 282 24.67 -20.24 7.16
C ALA A 282 26.07 -20.83 7.00
N THR A 283 26.82 -20.34 6.01
CA THR A 283 28.12 -20.90 5.62
C THR A 283 29.10 -19.78 5.34
N LEU A 284 30.25 -19.80 6.01
CA LEU A 284 31.41 -19.03 5.62
C LEU A 284 31.97 -19.64 4.33
N THR A 285 31.62 -19.04 3.19
CA THR A 285 31.88 -19.60 1.86
C THR A 285 33.32 -19.31 1.41
N ARG A 286 33.83 -18.12 1.75
CA ARG A 286 35.20 -17.71 1.45
C ARG A 286 35.72 -16.81 2.56
N SER A 287 36.98 -17.00 2.96
CA SER A 287 37.70 -16.02 3.77
C SER A 287 39.18 -16.06 3.41
N GLY A 288 39.87 -14.92 3.48
CA GLY A 288 41.29 -14.85 3.20
C GLY A 288 41.88 -13.45 3.37
N GLY A 289 43.19 -13.35 3.15
CA GLY A 289 43.94 -12.12 3.43
C GLY A 289 44.10 -11.90 4.93
N LYS A 290 43.72 -10.71 5.41
CA LYS A 290 43.78 -10.31 6.82
C LYS A 290 42.49 -10.57 7.63
N ALA A 291 41.50 -11.22 7.04
CA ALA A 291 40.24 -11.50 7.73
C ALA A 291 40.48 -12.35 8.99
N ASN A 292 40.10 -11.83 10.15
CA ASN A 292 40.21 -12.49 11.45
C ASN A 292 38.87 -13.10 11.90
N SER A 293 38.87 -13.85 13.01
CA SER A 293 37.66 -14.51 13.53
C SER A 293 36.54 -13.53 13.87
N SER A 294 36.87 -12.35 14.40
CA SER A 294 35.88 -11.30 14.71
C SER A 294 35.14 -10.80 13.46
N MET A 295 35.87 -10.61 12.35
CA MET A 295 35.26 -10.22 11.07
C MET A 295 34.36 -11.33 10.50
N GLN A 296 34.77 -12.60 10.63
CA GLN A 296 33.96 -13.74 10.21
C GLN A 296 32.68 -13.86 11.06
N GLU A 297 32.78 -13.78 12.39
CA GLU A 297 31.64 -13.79 13.31
C GLU A 297 30.67 -12.66 13.02
N SER A 298 31.20 -11.44 12.87
CA SER A 298 30.39 -10.25 12.57
C SER A 298 29.69 -10.39 11.23
N ALA A 299 30.36 -10.87 10.17
CA ALA A 299 29.74 -11.07 8.86
C ALA A 299 28.62 -12.12 8.89
N VAL A 300 28.80 -13.23 9.61
CA VAL A 300 27.78 -14.28 9.74
C VAL A 300 26.57 -13.78 10.51
N GLY A 301 26.81 -13.11 11.65
CA GLY A 301 25.73 -12.58 12.46
C GLY A 301 24.98 -11.45 11.76
N PHE A 302 25.72 -10.52 11.16
CA PHE A 302 25.17 -9.41 10.41
C PHE A 302 24.35 -9.90 9.20
N GLY A 303 24.88 -10.82 8.38
CA GLY A 303 24.16 -11.40 7.25
C GLY A 303 22.82 -12.03 7.62
N SER A 304 22.78 -12.77 8.72
CA SER A 304 21.55 -13.43 9.18
C SER A 304 20.53 -12.46 9.79
N LEU A 305 20.98 -11.56 10.67
CA LEU A 305 20.07 -10.59 11.31
C LEU A 305 19.49 -9.59 10.30
N PHE A 306 20.31 -9.19 9.34
CA PHE A 306 19.92 -8.24 8.31
C PHE A 306 18.94 -8.85 7.31
N SER A 307 19.24 -10.04 6.79
CA SER A 307 18.33 -10.74 5.89
C SER A 307 16.96 -10.97 6.54
N MET A 308 16.90 -11.17 7.85
CA MET A 308 15.65 -11.39 8.59
C MET A 308 14.80 -10.12 8.61
N ILE A 309 15.40 -8.98 8.91
CA ILE A 309 14.69 -7.70 9.02
C ILE A 309 14.24 -7.21 7.64
N VAL A 310 15.11 -7.30 6.63
CA VAL A 310 14.74 -6.92 5.26
C VAL A 310 13.65 -7.84 4.73
N ALA A 311 13.78 -9.16 4.88
CA ALA A 311 12.76 -10.11 4.42
C ALA A 311 11.41 -9.90 5.10
N SER A 312 11.38 -9.79 6.44
CA SER A 312 10.16 -9.52 7.20
C SER A 312 9.47 -8.25 6.71
N SER A 313 10.25 -7.20 6.45
CA SER A 313 9.70 -5.93 6.03
C SER A 313 9.20 -5.92 4.60
N VAL A 314 9.96 -6.50 3.68
CA VAL A 314 9.55 -6.67 2.27
C VAL A 314 8.28 -7.53 2.19
N ALA A 315 8.21 -8.60 2.98
CA ALA A 315 7.04 -9.48 3.03
C ALA A 315 5.81 -8.74 3.60
N LEU A 316 5.96 -7.92 4.64
CA LEU A 316 4.89 -7.07 5.18
C LEU A 316 4.44 -6.00 4.17
N ALA A 317 5.38 -5.37 3.46
CA ALA A 317 5.06 -4.41 2.41
C ALA A 317 4.26 -5.08 1.29
N ALA A 318 4.73 -6.24 0.81
CA ALA A 318 4.04 -7.01 -0.22
C ALA A 318 2.64 -7.45 0.27
N GLU A 319 2.49 -7.87 1.53
CA GLU A 319 1.18 -8.21 2.13
C GLU A 319 0.18 -7.07 2.09
N LYS A 320 0.61 -5.87 2.49
CA LYS A 320 -0.22 -4.66 2.34
C LYS A 320 -0.58 -4.42 0.86
N GLY A 321 0.37 -4.62 -0.04
CA GLY A 321 0.21 -4.51 -1.48
C GLY A 321 -0.95 -5.35 -2.02
N TRP A 322 -0.93 -6.67 -1.81
CA TRP A 322 -2.00 -7.53 -2.31
C TRP A 322 -3.30 -7.43 -1.51
N GLN A 323 -3.28 -6.93 -0.27
CA GLN A 323 -4.49 -6.63 0.51
C GLN A 323 -5.18 -5.31 0.12
N SER A 324 -4.52 -4.43 -0.62
CA SER A 324 -5.03 -3.10 -0.97
C SER A 324 -6.09 -3.08 -2.08
N GLY A 325 -6.31 -4.19 -2.79
CA GLY A 325 -7.11 -4.18 -4.03
C GLY A 325 -6.29 -4.01 -5.31
N ASN A 326 -4.96 -3.92 -5.22
CA ASN A 326 -4.10 -3.75 -6.39
C ASN A 326 -3.97 -5.02 -7.24
N CYS A 327 -4.07 -6.20 -6.64
CA CYS A 327 -3.81 -7.46 -7.35
C CYS A 327 -5.09 -8.14 -7.86
N VAL A 328 -6.23 -7.85 -7.23
CA VAL A 328 -7.52 -8.47 -7.55
C VAL A 328 -8.54 -7.39 -7.88
N SER A 329 -9.37 -7.66 -8.90
CA SER A 329 -10.52 -6.85 -9.26
C SER A 329 -11.81 -7.62 -8.94
N LEU A 330 -12.81 -6.90 -8.44
CA LEU A 330 -14.15 -7.44 -8.20
C LEU A 330 -15.17 -6.52 -8.87
N LYS A 331 -15.75 -6.99 -9.98
CA LYS A 331 -16.77 -6.26 -10.75
C LYS A 331 -18.06 -7.08 -10.72
N PRO A 332 -18.85 -6.97 -9.63
CA PRO A 332 -20.04 -7.80 -9.49
C PRO A 332 -21.11 -7.40 -10.52
N THR A 333 -21.86 -8.38 -11.01
CA THR A 333 -23.03 -8.15 -11.88
C THR A 333 -24.31 -8.44 -11.13
N VAL A 334 -25.39 -7.76 -11.49
CA VAL A 334 -26.69 -7.89 -10.82
C VAL A 334 -27.81 -8.10 -11.82
N SER A 335 -28.79 -8.94 -11.47
CA SER A 335 -29.99 -9.16 -12.28
C SER A 335 -31.16 -9.71 -11.45
N PRO A 336 -32.35 -9.09 -11.51
CA PRO A 336 -32.64 -7.74 -12.02
C PRO A 336 -32.06 -6.64 -11.10
N GLY A 337 -32.06 -5.37 -11.52
CA GLY A 337 -31.58 -4.24 -10.72
C GLY A 337 -30.26 -3.62 -11.23
N PRO A 338 -29.55 -2.79 -10.43
CA PRO A 338 -29.80 -2.50 -9.01
C PRO A 338 -30.81 -1.35 -8.78
N LYS A 339 -31.24 -0.65 -9.84
CA LYS A 339 -32.09 0.53 -9.76
C LYS A 339 -33.56 0.20 -10.01
N GLY A 340 -34.46 0.92 -9.35
CA GLY A 340 -35.90 0.82 -9.59
C GLY A 340 -36.51 -0.54 -9.25
N MET A 341 -35.94 -1.23 -8.26
CA MET A 341 -36.48 -2.50 -7.81
C MET A 341 -37.89 -2.34 -7.24
N LYS A 342 -38.76 -3.33 -7.46
CA LYS A 342 -40.04 -3.36 -6.75
C LYS A 342 -39.77 -3.59 -5.25
N PRO A 343 -40.55 -2.98 -4.34
CA PRO A 343 -40.44 -3.29 -2.92
C PRO A 343 -40.54 -4.80 -2.66
N GLY A 344 -39.68 -5.33 -1.80
CA GLY A 344 -39.56 -6.76 -1.47
C GLY A 344 -39.01 -7.66 -2.59
N ALA A 345 -38.70 -7.11 -3.78
CA ALA A 345 -38.15 -7.90 -4.87
C ALA A 345 -36.72 -8.37 -4.60
N THR A 346 -36.34 -9.48 -5.23
CA THR A 346 -35.00 -10.04 -5.13
C THR A 346 -34.14 -9.71 -6.34
N SER A 347 -32.83 -9.67 -6.13
CA SER A 347 -31.79 -9.52 -7.15
C SER A 347 -30.70 -10.55 -6.92
N THR A 348 -30.24 -11.17 -8.00
CA THR A 348 -29.07 -12.05 -7.96
C THR A 348 -27.82 -11.21 -8.18
N ILE A 349 -26.84 -11.34 -7.29
CA ILE A 349 -25.51 -10.73 -7.40
C ILE A 349 -24.51 -11.84 -7.73
N ASN A 350 -23.80 -11.71 -8.85
CA ASN A 350 -22.69 -12.59 -9.20
C ASN A 350 -21.36 -11.87 -8.97
N ALA A 351 -20.50 -12.48 -8.17
CA ALA A 351 -19.22 -11.94 -7.74
C ALA A 351 -18.09 -12.85 -8.21
N ALA A 352 -17.42 -12.44 -9.29
CA ALA A 352 -16.38 -13.19 -9.96
C ALA A 352 -15.04 -12.42 -9.88
N PRO A 353 -14.25 -12.59 -8.79
CA PRO A 353 -12.99 -11.87 -8.65
C PRO A 353 -11.98 -12.34 -9.71
N ARG A 354 -11.26 -11.39 -10.30
CA ARG A 354 -10.27 -11.62 -11.36
C ARG A 354 -8.95 -10.94 -11.06
N SER A 355 -7.87 -11.61 -11.40
CA SER A 355 -6.52 -11.06 -11.31
C SER A 355 -6.42 -9.83 -12.21
N ARG A 356 -5.81 -8.77 -11.69
CA ARG A 356 -5.52 -7.56 -12.48
C ARG A 356 -4.29 -7.73 -13.39
N ILE A 357 -3.51 -8.79 -13.19
CA ILE A 357 -2.28 -9.05 -13.95
C ILE A 357 -2.56 -9.85 -15.22
N ASP A 358 -3.32 -10.93 -15.10
CA ASP A 358 -3.56 -11.90 -16.19
C ASP A 358 -5.05 -12.08 -16.54
N GLY A 359 -5.96 -11.40 -15.81
CA GLY A 359 -7.40 -11.52 -16.02
C GLY A 359 -8.01 -12.85 -15.57
N GLY A 360 -7.20 -13.80 -15.08
CA GLY A 360 -7.65 -15.13 -14.70
C GLY A 360 -8.46 -15.17 -13.40
N PRO A 361 -9.20 -16.27 -13.14
CA PRO A 361 -9.87 -16.47 -11.86
C PRO A 361 -8.85 -16.54 -10.72
N VAL A 362 -9.17 -15.95 -9.58
CA VAL A 362 -8.27 -15.94 -8.41
C VAL A 362 -8.63 -17.01 -7.36
N GLY A 363 -9.79 -17.67 -7.51
CA GLY A 363 -10.30 -18.62 -6.53
C GLY A 363 -10.64 -17.96 -5.20
N GLY A 364 -10.46 -18.71 -4.10
CA GLY A 364 -10.74 -18.23 -2.75
C GLY A 364 -12.23 -18.07 -2.46
N SER A 365 -12.58 -17.04 -1.69
CA SER A 365 -13.95 -16.80 -1.23
C SER A 365 -14.39 -15.36 -1.40
N VAL A 366 -15.70 -15.17 -1.53
CA VAL A 366 -16.38 -13.88 -1.47
C VAL A 366 -17.32 -13.88 -0.27
N LYS A 367 -17.35 -12.77 0.46
CA LYS A 367 -18.31 -12.49 1.53
C LYS A 367 -19.15 -11.29 1.12
N ALA A 368 -20.47 -11.40 1.23
CA ALA A 368 -21.40 -10.28 1.07
C ALA A 368 -22.00 -9.90 2.42
N THR A 369 -22.16 -8.60 2.67
CA THR A 369 -22.81 -8.07 3.87
C THR A 369 -23.70 -6.89 3.50
N LEU A 370 -24.85 -6.77 4.16
CA LEU A 370 -25.71 -5.61 4.04
C LEU A 370 -25.10 -4.44 4.84
N ALA A 371 -24.52 -3.47 4.14
CA ALA A 371 -23.84 -2.33 4.76
C ALA A 371 -24.80 -1.22 5.21
N GLY A 372 -26.01 -1.17 4.63
CA GLY A 372 -27.05 -0.22 5.02
C GLY A 372 -28.32 -0.41 4.22
N GLY A 373 -29.47 -0.01 4.78
CA GLY A 373 -30.78 -0.17 4.15
C GLY A 373 -31.08 -1.63 3.77
N GLY A 374 -31.88 -1.85 2.73
CA GLY A 374 -32.25 -3.19 2.26
C GLY A 374 -33.10 -4.01 3.24
N ALA A 375 -33.57 -5.17 2.80
CA ALA A 375 -34.22 -6.14 3.70
C ALA A 375 -33.24 -7.26 4.11
N SER A 376 -32.49 -7.84 3.16
CA SER A 376 -31.46 -8.84 3.46
C SER A 376 -30.50 -9.05 2.28
N VAL A 377 -29.36 -9.67 2.56
CA VAL A 377 -28.51 -10.34 1.56
C VAL A 377 -28.27 -11.79 2.03
N LYS A 378 -28.27 -12.77 1.12
CA LYS A 378 -28.07 -14.18 1.45
C LYS A 378 -27.06 -14.85 0.52
N PRO A 379 -26.14 -15.67 1.06
CA PRO A 379 -25.84 -15.82 2.49
C PRO A 379 -25.18 -14.55 3.05
N ASP A 380 -25.67 -14.04 4.19
CA ASP A 380 -25.10 -12.86 4.85
C ASP A 380 -23.85 -13.23 5.63
N GLY A 381 -22.81 -12.42 5.51
CA GLY A 381 -21.60 -12.51 6.32
C GLY A 381 -20.76 -13.78 6.15
N SER A 382 -21.19 -14.71 5.31
CA SER A 382 -20.57 -16.02 5.11
C SER A 382 -19.62 -16.01 3.94
N LYS A 383 -18.52 -16.77 4.05
CA LYS A 383 -17.58 -17.01 2.94
C LYS A 383 -18.21 -18.01 1.96
N VAL A 384 -18.32 -17.61 0.70
CA VAL A 384 -18.79 -18.45 -0.42
C VAL A 384 -17.63 -18.60 -1.41
N ASN A 385 -17.37 -19.80 -1.91
CA ASN A 385 -16.30 -20.01 -2.89
C ASN A 385 -16.52 -19.16 -4.15
N ALA A 386 -15.46 -18.56 -4.67
CA ALA A 386 -15.50 -17.83 -5.94
C ALA A 386 -15.59 -18.81 -7.13
N ASP A 387 -16.36 -18.54 -8.20
CA ASP A 387 -17.25 -17.39 -8.42
C ASP A 387 -18.55 -17.53 -7.60
N ALA A 388 -18.86 -16.52 -6.80
CA ALA A 388 -19.91 -16.59 -5.79
C ALA A 388 -21.20 -15.93 -6.26
N THR A 389 -22.34 -16.49 -5.84
CA THR A 389 -23.67 -15.93 -6.07
C THR A 389 -24.34 -15.58 -4.74
N PHE A 390 -24.92 -14.39 -4.67
CA PHE A 390 -25.69 -13.91 -3.53
C PHE A 390 -27.08 -13.47 -3.98
N THR A 391 -28.06 -13.51 -3.08
CA THR A 391 -29.40 -12.98 -3.30
C THR A 391 -29.62 -11.77 -2.41
N TYR A 392 -29.87 -10.62 -2.99
CA TYR A 392 -30.32 -9.41 -2.29
C TYR A 392 -31.84 -9.33 -2.29
N THR A 393 -32.44 -8.86 -1.20
CA THR A 393 -33.87 -8.52 -1.10
C THR A 393 -34.01 -7.04 -0.82
N ALA A 394 -34.74 -6.34 -1.69
CA ALA A 394 -35.04 -4.92 -1.55
C ALA A 394 -35.96 -4.65 -0.35
N PRO A 395 -35.94 -3.43 0.23
CA PRO A 395 -36.89 -3.05 1.28
C PRO A 395 -38.34 -3.20 0.83
N ASP A 396 -39.25 -3.48 1.78
CA ASP A 396 -40.69 -3.62 1.49
C ASP A 396 -41.41 -2.29 1.26
N ALA A 397 -40.69 -1.16 1.32
CA ALA A 397 -41.20 0.17 1.05
C ALA A 397 -40.62 0.77 -0.24
N PRO A 398 -41.40 1.58 -0.98
CA PRO A 398 -40.88 2.37 -2.09
C PRO A 398 -39.92 3.46 -1.61
N ASP A 399 -39.12 3.99 -2.54
CA ASP A 399 -38.21 5.12 -2.33
C ASP A 399 -37.21 4.90 -1.18
N LYS A 400 -36.77 3.65 -1.00
CA LYS A 400 -35.71 3.24 -0.09
C LYS A 400 -34.47 2.82 -0.87
N THR A 401 -33.35 2.76 -0.17
CA THR A 401 -32.06 2.31 -0.71
C THR A 401 -31.57 1.10 0.09
N GLY A 402 -30.62 0.37 -0.46
CA GLY A 402 -29.82 -0.61 0.26
C GLY A 402 -28.45 -0.79 -0.38
N THR A 403 -27.44 -1.04 0.43
CA THR A 403 -26.05 -1.17 -0.03
C THR A 403 -25.52 -2.53 0.39
N VAL A 404 -25.05 -3.31 -0.59
CA VAL A 404 -24.37 -4.59 -0.35
C VAL A 404 -22.86 -4.37 -0.55
N ALA A 405 -22.09 -4.59 0.51
CA ALA A 405 -20.63 -4.63 0.44
C ALA A 405 -20.17 -6.07 0.17
N LEU A 406 -19.24 -6.22 -0.76
CA LEU A 406 -18.60 -7.48 -1.09
C LEU A 406 -17.10 -7.40 -0.83
N GLU A 407 -16.55 -8.44 -0.21
CA GLU A 407 -15.11 -8.63 -0.02
C GLU A 407 -14.72 -10.01 -0.55
N ALA A 408 -13.86 -10.03 -1.57
CA ALA A 408 -13.22 -11.22 -2.07
C ALA A 408 -11.83 -11.37 -1.45
N ARG A 409 -11.49 -12.57 -1.00
CA ARG A 409 -10.17 -12.95 -0.49
C ARG A 409 -9.67 -14.20 -1.19
N SER A 410 -8.40 -14.22 -1.54
CA SER A 410 -7.73 -15.33 -2.19
C SER A 410 -6.23 -15.26 -1.95
N ARG A 411 -5.50 -16.30 -2.35
CA ARG A 411 -4.03 -16.29 -2.38
C ARG A 411 -3.43 -15.20 -3.25
N ARG A 412 -4.19 -14.63 -4.19
CA ARG A 412 -3.72 -13.55 -5.08
C ARG A 412 -4.00 -12.15 -4.54
N GLY A 413 -4.70 -12.04 -3.40
CA GLY A 413 -5.01 -10.76 -2.77
C GLY A 413 -6.47 -10.59 -2.39
N VAL A 414 -6.81 -9.35 -2.02
CA VAL A 414 -8.14 -8.92 -1.58
C VAL A 414 -8.74 -7.99 -2.63
N ALA A 415 -10.05 -8.07 -2.87
CA ALA A 415 -10.80 -7.07 -3.61
C ALA A 415 -12.10 -6.71 -2.89
N LYS A 416 -12.51 -5.45 -2.97
CA LYS A 416 -13.75 -4.96 -2.39
C LYS A 416 -14.61 -4.33 -3.47
N ALA A 417 -15.93 -4.49 -3.34
CA ALA A 417 -16.92 -3.85 -4.18
C ALA A 417 -18.14 -3.46 -3.35
N SER A 418 -18.90 -2.48 -3.82
CA SER A 418 -20.17 -2.08 -3.21
C SER A 418 -21.22 -1.93 -4.31
N ILE A 419 -22.45 -2.33 -4.02
CA ILE A 419 -23.59 -2.22 -4.94
C ILE A 419 -24.72 -1.49 -4.21
N ASP A 420 -25.17 -0.38 -4.79
CA ASP A 420 -26.28 0.41 -4.28
C ASP A 420 -27.58 0.11 -5.02
N PHE A 421 -28.47 -0.57 -4.31
CA PHE A 421 -29.83 -0.85 -4.71
C PHE A 421 -30.79 0.26 -4.31
N ASP A 422 -31.88 0.41 -5.06
CA ASP A 422 -33.00 1.23 -4.64
C ASP A 422 -34.35 0.73 -5.14
N THR A 423 -35.39 1.09 -4.38
CA THR A 423 -36.80 0.95 -4.73
C THR A 423 -37.40 2.27 -5.23
N LYS A 424 -36.54 3.23 -5.62
CA LYS A 424 -36.98 4.50 -6.18
C LYS A 424 -37.67 4.24 -7.50
N ARG A 425 -38.90 4.70 -7.65
CA ARG A 425 -39.55 4.61 -8.95
C ARG A 425 -38.84 5.59 -9.90
N GLY A 426 -38.37 5.09 -11.03
CA GLY A 426 -37.90 5.96 -12.11
C GLY A 426 -39.05 6.89 -12.54
N GLY A 427 -38.71 8.08 -13.01
CA GLY A 427 -39.69 8.99 -13.62
C GLY A 427 -40.33 8.39 -14.87
N TYR A 428 -41.35 9.05 -15.39
CA TYR A 428 -42.00 8.70 -16.66
C TYR A 428 -41.59 9.68 -17.75
N VAL A 429 -41.35 9.17 -18.95
CA VAL A 429 -41.27 9.95 -20.18
C VAL A 429 -42.69 10.13 -20.71
N ALA A 430 -43.14 11.38 -20.75
CA ALA A 430 -44.40 11.76 -21.35
C ALA A 430 -44.24 11.94 -22.87
N SER A 431 -45.17 11.40 -23.64
CA SER A 431 -45.27 11.61 -25.09
C SER A 431 -46.72 11.47 -25.54
N GLY A 432 -47.19 12.32 -26.45
CA GLY A 432 -48.53 12.18 -27.02
C GLY A 432 -49.18 13.51 -27.35
N GLY A 433 -50.50 13.56 -27.24
CA GLY A 433 -51.32 14.72 -27.60
C GLY A 433 -51.73 14.74 -29.08
N THR A 434 -52.98 15.15 -29.30
CA THR A 434 -53.65 15.17 -30.62
C THR A 434 -53.37 16.48 -31.34
N GLN A 435 -53.79 17.61 -30.76
CA GLN A 435 -53.62 18.95 -31.36
C GLN A 435 -52.28 19.59 -30.98
N VAL A 436 -51.81 19.32 -29.76
CA VAL A 436 -50.53 19.79 -29.23
C VAL A 436 -49.71 18.56 -28.90
N LYS A 437 -48.51 18.43 -29.49
CA LYS A 437 -47.60 17.33 -29.16
C LYS A 437 -46.93 17.60 -27.83
N VAL A 438 -47.28 16.83 -26.81
CA VAL A 438 -46.76 16.97 -25.45
C VAL A 438 -45.60 16.02 -25.23
N SER A 439 -44.54 16.51 -24.61
CA SER A 439 -43.35 15.77 -24.24
C SER A 439 -42.74 16.28 -22.93
N GLY A 440 -42.00 15.43 -22.24
CA GLY A 440 -41.27 15.81 -21.02
C GLY A 440 -40.99 14.61 -20.13
N THR A 441 -40.43 14.87 -18.94
CA THR A 441 -40.14 13.84 -17.95
C THR A 441 -40.85 14.18 -16.64
N VAL A 442 -41.51 13.20 -16.04
CA VAL A 442 -42.20 13.31 -14.77
C VAL A 442 -41.49 12.44 -13.75
N ASN A 443 -40.65 13.04 -12.90
CA ASN A 443 -39.86 12.30 -11.92
C ASN A 443 -40.70 11.66 -10.82
N ASP A 444 -41.81 12.31 -10.45
CA ASP A 444 -42.74 11.86 -9.41
C ASP A 444 -44.16 12.33 -9.78
N LEU A 445 -45.10 11.39 -9.87
CA LEU A 445 -46.51 11.69 -10.20
C LEU A 445 -47.27 12.37 -9.05
N THR A 446 -46.69 12.40 -7.85
CA THR A 446 -47.29 12.99 -6.64
C THR A 446 -46.76 14.39 -6.33
N ALA A 447 -45.70 14.84 -7.00
CA ALA A 447 -45.13 16.18 -6.86
C ALA A 447 -45.46 17.05 -8.09
N PRO A 448 -45.52 18.39 -7.96
CA PRO A 448 -45.72 19.28 -9.11
C PRO A 448 -44.71 19.03 -10.23
N PHE A 449 -45.19 19.00 -11.48
CA PHE A 449 -44.35 18.76 -12.66
C PHE A 449 -44.80 19.60 -13.86
N THR A 450 -43.91 19.74 -14.85
CA THR A 450 -44.22 20.48 -16.09
C THR A 450 -44.00 19.60 -17.31
N LEU A 451 -44.83 19.80 -18.35
CA LEU A 451 -44.65 19.19 -19.66
C LEU A 451 -44.67 20.26 -20.75
N GLN A 452 -43.93 20.01 -21.82
CA GLN A 452 -43.81 20.92 -22.97
C GLN A 452 -44.71 20.44 -24.10
N GLY A 453 -45.57 21.33 -24.57
CA GLY A 453 -46.45 21.13 -25.71
C GLY A 453 -45.98 21.92 -26.93
N LYS A 454 -46.02 21.31 -28.12
CA LYS A 454 -45.73 21.98 -29.39
C LYS A 454 -46.86 21.78 -30.39
N GLY A 455 -47.44 22.88 -30.87
CA GLY A 455 -48.43 22.91 -31.94
C GLY A 455 -47.88 23.56 -33.21
N THR A 456 -48.70 23.65 -34.26
CA THR A 456 -48.30 24.32 -35.51
C THR A 456 -48.19 25.83 -35.28
N GLY A 457 -46.96 26.31 -35.08
CA GLY A 457 -46.64 27.74 -34.92
C GLY A 457 -46.80 28.29 -33.50
N PHE A 458 -46.94 27.43 -32.49
CA PHE A 458 -47.01 27.84 -31.08
C PHE A 458 -46.43 26.79 -30.13
N ASP A 459 -45.93 27.25 -28.98
CA ASP A 459 -45.44 26.41 -27.88
C ASP A 459 -46.32 26.62 -26.65
N VAL A 460 -46.46 25.57 -25.83
CA VAL A 460 -47.30 25.53 -24.62
C VAL A 460 -46.51 24.91 -23.48
N VAL A 461 -46.56 25.51 -22.30
CA VAL A 461 -46.05 24.92 -21.06
C VAL A 461 -47.24 24.52 -20.21
N TYR A 462 -47.35 23.23 -19.90
CA TYR A 462 -48.32 22.70 -18.95
C TYR A 462 -47.67 22.58 -17.57
N SER A 463 -48.32 23.13 -16.54
CA SER A 463 -47.91 23.05 -15.13
C SER A 463 -48.96 22.26 -14.35
N TYR A 464 -48.57 21.09 -13.84
CA TYR A 464 -49.45 20.17 -13.13
C TYR A 464 -49.25 20.27 -11.63
N THR A 465 -50.37 20.30 -10.90
CA THR A 465 -50.43 20.27 -9.44
C THR A 465 -51.20 19.02 -9.02
N PRO A 466 -50.50 17.92 -8.69
CA PRO A 466 -51.14 16.69 -8.26
C PRO A 466 -51.94 16.87 -6.97
N ALA A 467 -53.13 16.29 -6.93
CA ALA A 467 -53.85 16.03 -5.68
C ALA A 467 -53.55 14.60 -5.16
N SER A 468 -53.15 13.71 -6.07
CA SER A 468 -52.70 12.33 -5.81
C SER A 468 -51.79 11.85 -6.95
N GLY A 469 -51.23 10.64 -6.82
CA GLY A 469 -50.45 10.02 -7.91
C GLY A 469 -51.26 9.64 -9.16
N THR A 470 -52.59 9.79 -9.14
CA THR A 470 -53.48 9.43 -10.26
C THR A 470 -54.30 10.60 -10.78
N GLY A 471 -54.08 11.82 -10.29
CA GLY A 471 -54.80 12.99 -10.79
C GLY A 471 -54.55 14.28 -10.02
N GLY A 472 -55.04 15.38 -10.59
CA GLY A 472 -54.86 16.71 -10.04
C GLY A 472 -55.41 17.79 -10.95
N THR A 473 -54.91 19.00 -10.76
CA THR A 473 -55.20 20.15 -11.62
C THR A 473 -54.00 20.49 -12.47
N TYR A 474 -54.23 21.23 -13.56
CA TYR A 474 -53.15 21.81 -14.32
C TYR A 474 -53.53 23.20 -14.82
N THR A 475 -52.52 24.02 -15.04
CA THR A 475 -52.61 25.27 -15.81
C THR A 475 -51.73 25.15 -17.04
N TYR A 476 -51.99 25.96 -18.04
CA TYR A 476 -51.05 26.11 -19.14
C TYR A 476 -51.00 27.54 -19.64
N THR A 477 -49.83 27.91 -20.14
CA THR A 477 -49.61 29.14 -20.89
C THR A 477 -48.92 28.79 -22.19
N GLY A 478 -49.27 29.50 -23.26
CA GLY A 478 -48.66 29.30 -24.56
C GLY A 478 -48.65 30.57 -25.39
N SER A 479 -47.77 30.62 -26.37
CA SER A 479 -47.66 31.74 -27.30
C SER A 479 -47.13 31.27 -28.66
N GLY A 480 -47.52 31.99 -29.70
CA GLY A 480 -47.11 31.71 -31.07
C GLY A 480 -47.85 32.57 -32.08
N SER A 481 -47.20 32.91 -33.20
CA SER A 481 -47.79 33.70 -34.31
C SER A 481 -48.56 34.96 -33.87
N GLY A 482 -48.06 35.67 -32.85
CA GLY A 482 -48.67 36.90 -32.35
C GLY A 482 -49.91 36.72 -31.45
N VAL A 483 -50.29 35.49 -31.11
CA VAL A 483 -51.35 35.19 -30.14
C VAL A 483 -50.78 34.57 -28.87
N SER A 484 -51.43 34.86 -27.74
CA SER A 484 -51.21 34.18 -26.46
C SER A 484 -52.43 33.32 -26.11
N MET A 485 -52.18 32.26 -25.37
CA MET A 485 -53.20 31.36 -24.87
C MET A 485 -52.94 30.99 -23.42
N GLN A 486 -54.01 30.82 -22.66
CA GLN A 486 -53.94 30.34 -21.29
C GLN A 486 -55.18 29.52 -20.97
N GLY A 487 -55.04 28.57 -20.05
CA GLY A 487 -56.15 27.78 -19.59
C GLY A 487 -55.82 26.97 -18.35
N SER A 488 -56.84 26.27 -17.87
CA SER A 488 -56.72 25.38 -16.72
C SER A 488 -57.73 24.24 -16.82
N GLY A 489 -57.47 23.19 -16.05
CA GLY A 489 -58.33 22.02 -16.03
C GLY A 489 -57.91 20.99 -15.00
N THR A 490 -58.42 19.79 -15.17
CA THR A 490 -58.09 18.61 -14.37
C THR A 490 -57.45 17.54 -15.24
N TYR A 491 -56.69 16.65 -14.61
CA TYR A 491 -56.15 15.48 -15.28
C TYR A 491 -56.33 14.23 -14.42
N GLN A 492 -56.38 13.08 -15.09
CA GLN A 492 -56.40 11.76 -14.50
C GLN A 492 -55.34 10.89 -15.16
N ILE A 493 -54.68 10.04 -14.37
CA ILE A 493 -53.73 9.03 -14.83
C ILE A 493 -54.34 7.66 -14.58
N ALA A 494 -54.41 6.84 -15.63
CA ALA A 494 -54.92 5.48 -15.60
C ALA A 494 -53.93 4.52 -16.26
N GLY A 495 -54.15 3.21 -16.10
CA GLY A 495 -53.30 2.16 -16.65
C GLY A 495 -52.40 1.50 -15.61
N SER A 496 -51.39 0.78 -16.06
CA SER A 496 -50.46 0.03 -15.22
C SER A 496 -49.03 0.18 -15.72
N ASP A 497 -48.10 0.30 -14.78
CA ASP A 497 -46.66 0.36 -15.07
C ASP A 497 -46.22 -0.79 -16.02
N PRO A 498 -45.37 -0.54 -17.03
CA PRO A 498 -44.58 0.69 -17.26
C PRO A 498 -45.26 1.76 -18.11
N VAL A 499 -46.50 1.55 -18.57
CA VAL A 499 -47.20 2.48 -19.47
C VAL A 499 -48.50 2.97 -18.83
N LEU A 500 -48.55 4.26 -18.54
CA LEU A 500 -49.74 4.94 -18.04
C LEU A 500 -50.28 5.90 -19.09
N THR A 501 -51.54 6.28 -18.92
CA THR A 501 -52.24 7.24 -19.77
C THR A 501 -52.69 8.41 -18.91
N LEU A 502 -52.17 9.60 -19.19
CA LEU A 502 -52.61 10.86 -18.62
C LEU A 502 -53.64 11.49 -19.56
N THR A 503 -54.89 11.57 -19.11
CA THR A 503 -55.97 12.26 -19.80
C THR A 503 -56.23 13.58 -19.08
N GLN A 504 -56.09 14.70 -19.80
CA GLN A 504 -56.35 16.04 -19.27
C GLN A 504 -57.52 16.69 -20.00
N THR A 505 -58.42 17.33 -19.24
CA THR A 505 -59.58 18.05 -19.76
C THR A 505 -59.64 19.43 -19.12
N GLY A 506 -59.72 20.48 -19.93
CA GLY A 506 -59.68 21.85 -19.45
C GLY A 506 -60.25 22.86 -20.42
N ASN A 507 -60.56 24.04 -19.90
CA ASN A 507 -61.02 25.18 -20.68
C ASN A 507 -59.83 26.13 -20.91
N GLY A 508 -59.69 26.60 -22.15
CA GLY A 508 -58.62 27.46 -22.57
C GLY A 508 -59.10 28.57 -23.49
N CYS A 509 -58.50 29.75 -23.36
CA CYS A 509 -58.83 30.92 -24.17
C CYS A 509 -57.61 31.37 -24.97
N VAL A 510 -57.84 31.80 -26.20
CA VAL A 510 -56.85 32.46 -27.06
C VAL A 510 -57.25 33.93 -27.19
N THR A 511 -56.32 34.87 -27.07
CA THR A 511 -56.58 36.32 -27.04
C THR A 511 -57.41 36.86 -28.22
N MET A 512 -57.47 36.13 -29.34
CA MET A 512 -58.32 36.44 -30.51
C MET A 512 -59.20 35.28 -31.00
N GLY A 513 -59.19 34.12 -30.32
CA GLY A 513 -59.79 32.87 -30.82
C GLY A 513 -60.98 32.35 -30.03
N GLY A 514 -61.41 33.06 -28.98
CA GLY A 514 -62.44 32.58 -28.06
C GLY A 514 -61.92 31.50 -27.09
N CYS A 515 -62.84 30.93 -26.32
CA CYS A 515 -62.53 29.88 -25.35
C CYS A 515 -63.14 28.54 -25.78
N SER A 516 -62.45 27.45 -25.51
CA SER A 516 -62.92 26.10 -25.83
C SER A 516 -62.48 25.08 -24.77
N THR A 517 -63.30 24.04 -24.61
CA THR A 517 -62.93 22.87 -23.81
C THR A 517 -62.17 21.88 -24.69
N THR A 518 -61.01 21.44 -24.22
CA THR A 518 -60.18 20.47 -24.92
C THR A 518 -59.90 19.26 -24.03
N THR A 519 -59.76 18.10 -24.66
CA THR A 519 -59.27 16.88 -24.02
C THR A 519 -58.02 16.40 -24.75
N ASN A 520 -56.93 16.17 -24.01
CA ASN A 520 -55.68 15.65 -24.54
C ASN A 520 -55.29 14.36 -23.80
N VAL A 521 -54.72 13.42 -24.55
CA VAL A 521 -54.25 12.13 -24.03
C VAL A 521 -52.74 12.03 -24.24
N ILE A 522 -52.01 11.78 -23.16
CA ILE A 522 -50.55 11.70 -23.10
C ILE A 522 -50.16 10.33 -22.54
N THR A 523 -49.29 9.63 -23.23
CA THR A 523 -48.72 8.37 -22.76
C THR A 523 -47.53 8.66 -21.87
N LEU A 524 -47.49 8.05 -20.69
CA LEU A 524 -46.37 8.09 -19.75
C LEU A 524 -45.68 6.72 -19.77
N THR A 525 -44.42 6.67 -20.19
CA THR A 525 -43.63 5.43 -20.22
C THR A 525 -42.52 5.51 -19.18
N ARG A 526 -42.38 4.54 -18.29
CA ARG A 526 -41.33 4.55 -17.26
C ARG A 526 -39.95 4.66 -17.91
N ALA A 527 -39.14 5.60 -17.43
CA ALA A 527 -37.79 5.80 -17.91
C ALA A 527 -36.93 4.56 -17.57
N GLY A 528 -36.34 3.94 -18.59
CA GLY A 528 -35.50 2.75 -18.45
C GLY A 528 -36.25 1.41 -18.36
N ALA A 529 -37.56 1.40 -18.66
CA ALA A 529 -38.35 0.17 -18.83
C ALA A 529 -38.20 -0.46 -20.21
#